data_AF-T0ZB18-F1
#
_entry.id   AF-T0ZB18-F1
#
_cell.length_a   1.000
_cell.length_b   1.000
_cell.length_c   1.000
_cell.angle_alpha   90.00
_cell.angle_beta   90.00
_cell.angle_gamma   90.00
#
_symmetry.space_group_name_H-M   'P 1'
#
loop_
_entity.id
_entity.type
_entity.pdbx_description
1 polymer ?
#
loop_
_entity_poly.entity_id
_entity_poly.type
_entity_poly.pdbx_seq_one_letter_code
_entity_poly.pdbx_strand_id
1 'polypeptide(L)'
;MAEMSGNGIRCLAQALIDSGVAPLGPFSIDSDAGVIDIETHSEFGDPVATISVGMGMPRVSESEERKIDGVDYRAIRADIGNPHLVLIPVQTMSQE
;
A
#
# COMPACT_ATOMS: atom_id res chain seq x y z
N MET A 1 -10.80 -12.50 2.00
CA MET A 1 -9.36 -12.79 2.22
C MET A 1 -8.62 -11.52 1.89
N ALA A 2 -7.56 -11.15 2.61
CA ALA A 2 -6.71 -10.04 2.17
C ALA A 2 -5.75 -10.61 1.13
N GLU A 3 -5.95 -10.27 -0.15
CA GLU A 3 -5.17 -10.83 -1.24
C GLU A 3 -3.82 -10.10 -1.37
N MET A 4 -3.75 -8.84 -0.93
CA MET A 4 -2.55 -8.01 -1.00
C MET A 4 -2.20 -7.33 0.33
N SER A 5 -0.92 -7.35 0.68
CA SER A 5 -0.34 -6.54 1.77
C SER A 5 1.03 -6.02 1.35
N GLY A 6 1.12 -4.74 1.03
CA GLY A 6 2.37 -4.12 0.59
C GLY A 6 3.51 -4.28 1.62
N ASN A 7 3.19 -4.32 2.92
CA ASN A 7 4.16 -4.59 3.97
C ASN A 7 4.73 -6.01 3.89
N GLY A 8 3.85 -7.02 3.76
CA GLY A 8 4.28 -8.42 3.68
C GLY A 8 5.16 -8.67 2.46
N ILE A 9 4.79 -8.09 1.31
CA ILE A 9 5.57 -8.20 0.08
C ILE A 9 6.95 -7.56 0.21
N ARG A 10 7.09 -6.40 0.86
CA ARG A 10 8.40 -5.80 1.14
C ARG A 10 9.28 -6.70 2.00
N CYS A 11 8.71 -7.29 3.05
CA CYS A 11 9.46 -8.22 3.91
C CYS A 11 9.91 -9.46 3.14
N LEU A 12 9.06 -10.02 2.27
CA LEU A 12 9.42 -11.13 1.41
C LEU A 12 10.54 -10.74 0.43
N ALA A 13 10.41 -9.60 -0.25
CA ALA A 13 11.43 -9.07 -1.15
C ALA A 13 12.79 -8.89 -0.46
N GLN A 14 12.81 -8.30 0.75
CA GLN A 14 14.03 -8.20 1.56
C GLN A 14 14.65 -9.58 1.83
N ALA A 15 13.85 -10.56 2.27
CA ALA A 15 14.35 -11.90 2.58
C ALA A 15 14.93 -12.62 1.33
N LEU A 16 14.35 -12.40 0.15
CA LEU A 16 14.86 -12.93 -1.11
C LEU A 16 16.20 -12.29 -1.51
N ILE A 17 16.36 -10.98 -1.24
CA ILE A 17 17.62 -10.26 -1.47
C ILE A 17 18.70 -10.76 -0.49
N ASP A 18 18.38 -10.85 0.80
CA ASP A 18 19.32 -11.29 1.85
C ASP A 18 19.82 -12.73 1.62
N SER A 19 18.96 -13.60 1.07
CA SER A 19 19.31 -14.97 0.73
C SER A 19 20.04 -15.12 -0.61
N GLY A 20 20.21 -14.03 -1.37
CA GLY A 20 20.83 -14.01 -2.69
C GLY A 20 19.97 -14.63 -3.80
N VAL A 21 18.68 -14.87 -3.55
CA VAL A 21 17.72 -15.41 -4.53
C VAL A 21 17.25 -14.31 -5.50
N ALA A 22 17.07 -13.09 -5.00
CA ALA A 22 16.70 -11.93 -5.80
C ALA A 22 17.83 -10.90 -5.82
N PRO A 23 17.96 -10.12 -6.91
CA PRO A 23 18.95 -9.05 -6.99
C PRO A 23 18.49 -7.79 -6.26
N LEU A 24 19.43 -6.89 -5.98
CA LEU A 24 19.12 -5.46 -5.90
C LEU A 24 18.79 -4.96 -7.31
N GLY A 25 17.70 -4.20 -7.44
CA GLY A 25 17.16 -3.70 -8.69
C GLY A 25 15.73 -4.20 -8.94
N PRO A 26 15.24 -4.11 -10.19
CA PRO A 26 13.89 -4.55 -10.53
C PRO A 26 13.79 -6.07 -10.62
N PHE A 27 12.72 -6.63 -10.05
CA PHE A 27 12.33 -8.03 -10.23
C PHE A 27 10.82 -8.19 -9.95
N SER A 28 10.27 -9.39 -10.16
CA SER A 28 8.86 -9.67 -9.91
C SER A 28 8.68 -10.89 -9.00
N ILE A 29 7.60 -10.88 -8.22
CA ILE A 29 7.17 -11.99 -7.36
C ILE A 29 5.86 -12.54 -7.90
N ASP A 30 5.80 -13.84 -8.18
CA ASP A 30 4.57 -14.52 -8.54
C ASP A 30 3.80 -14.92 -7.27
N SER A 31 2.53 -14.56 -7.19
CA SER A 31 1.68 -14.75 -6.01
C SER A 31 0.27 -15.18 -6.43
N ASP A 32 -0.52 -15.68 -5.48
CA ASP A 32 -1.92 -16.03 -5.74
C ASP A 32 -2.78 -14.82 -6.20
N ALA A 33 -2.34 -13.59 -5.90
CA ALA A 33 -2.97 -12.35 -6.35
C ALA A 33 -2.48 -11.88 -7.74
N GLY A 34 -1.61 -12.66 -8.38
CA GLY A 34 -0.94 -12.35 -9.64
C GLY A 34 0.52 -11.91 -9.44
N VAL A 35 1.13 -11.50 -10.55
CA VAL A 35 2.53 -11.04 -10.58
C VAL A 35 2.64 -9.64 -9.99
N ILE A 36 3.58 -9.47 -9.07
CA ILE A 36 3.84 -8.21 -8.36
C ILE A 36 5.24 -7.71 -8.71
N ASP A 37 5.31 -6.51 -9.29
CA ASP A 37 6.59 -5.88 -9.61
C ASP A 37 7.22 -5.23 -8.37
N ILE A 38 8.52 -5.40 -8.24
CA ILE A 38 9.36 -4.91 -7.15
C ILE A 38 10.46 -4.03 -7.71
N GLU A 39 10.71 -2.90 -7.05
CA GLU A 39 11.85 -2.03 -7.34
C GLU A 39 12.56 -1.68 -6.03
N THR A 40 13.86 -1.93 -5.97
CA THR A 40 14.69 -1.56 -4.82
C THR A 40 15.43 -0.25 -5.09
N HIS A 41 15.50 0.62 -4.08
CA HIS A 41 16.14 1.94 -4.16
C HIS A 41 17.43 2.03 -3.32
N SER A 42 17.91 0.90 -2.81
CA SER A 42 19.08 0.82 -1.93
C SER A 42 20.35 0.43 -2.66
N GLU A 43 21.49 0.82 -2.09
CA GLU A 43 22.81 0.49 -2.62
C GLU A 43 23.35 -0.82 -2.00
N PHE A 44 24.36 -1.40 -2.65
CA PHE A 44 25.00 -2.60 -2.14
C PHE A 44 25.68 -2.32 -0.78
N GLY A 45 25.35 -3.12 0.23
CA GLY A 45 25.86 -2.97 1.59
C GLY A 45 24.89 -2.32 2.58
N ASP A 46 23.74 -1.81 2.10
CA ASP A 46 22.66 -1.37 2.98
C ASP A 46 22.09 -2.57 3.76
N PRO A 47 21.93 -2.46 5.09
CA PRO A 47 21.39 -3.56 5.91
C PRO A 47 19.90 -3.80 5.70
N VAL A 48 19.18 -2.81 5.15
CA VAL A 48 17.75 -2.89 4.85
C VAL A 48 17.50 -2.15 3.55
N ALA A 49 16.86 -2.82 2.60
CA ALA A 49 16.52 -2.25 1.31
C ALA A 49 15.25 -1.38 1.41
N THR A 50 15.28 -0.22 0.76
CA THR A 50 14.08 0.57 0.46
C THR A 50 13.41 -0.03 -0.77
N ILE A 51 12.14 -0.44 -0.65
CA ILE A 51 11.46 -1.26 -1.66
C ILE A 51 10.10 -0.63 -2.05
N SER A 52 9.91 -0.37 -3.34
CA SER A 52 8.62 -0.10 -3.97
C SER A 52 7.94 -1.41 -4.39
N VAL A 53 6.62 -1.48 -4.21
CA VAL A 53 5.79 -2.64 -4.56
C VAL A 53 4.70 -2.18 -5.51
N GLY A 54 4.52 -2.88 -6.62
CA GLY A 54 3.42 -2.68 -7.55
C GLY A 54 2.07 -3.03 -6.90
N MET A 55 1.35 -2.01 -6.41
CA MET A 55 0.05 -2.19 -5.73
C MET A 55 -1.14 -2.30 -6.70
N GLY A 56 -0.90 -2.14 -8.01
CA GLY A 56 -1.95 -2.04 -9.01
C GLY A 56 -2.77 -0.75 -8.88
N MET A 57 -3.89 -0.70 -9.62
CA MET A 57 -4.79 0.46 -9.62
C MET A 57 -5.89 0.27 -8.55
N PRO A 58 -6.08 1.23 -7.61
CA PRO A 58 -7.16 1.16 -6.64
C PRO A 58 -8.52 1.27 -7.31
N ARG A 59 -9.50 0.50 -6.83
CA ARG A 59 -10.92 0.72 -7.12
C ARG A 59 -11.50 1.63 -6.06
N VAL A 60 -11.89 2.85 -6.45
CA VAL A 60 -12.35 3.88 -5.52
C VAL A 60 -13.82 4.19 -5.80
N SER A 61 -14.65 4.22 -4.75
CA SER A 61 -16.05 4.61 -4.87
C SER A 61 -16.23 6.12 -4.80
N GLU A 62 -17.43 6.59 -5.12
CA GLU A 62 -17.85 7.93 -4.75
C GLU A 62 -17.79 8.13 -3.22
N SER A 63 -17.58 9.38 -2.82
CA SER A 63 -17.48 9.75 -1.41
C SER A 63 -18.85 9.95 -0.78
N GLU A 64 -19.00 9.52 0.48
CA GLU A 64 -20.20 9.73 1.29
C GLU A 64 -19.86 10.57 2.53
N GLU A 65 -20.75 11.47 2.93
CA GLU A 65 -20.62 12.15 4.23
C GLU A 65 -20.98 11.20 5.38
N ARG A 66 -20.13 11.21 6.41
CA ARG A 66 -20.29 10.38 7.61
C ARG A 66 -19.88 11.16 8.86
N LYS A 67 -20.73 11.13 9.88
CA LYS A 67 -20.42 11.65 11.21
C LYS A 67 -19.93 10.51 12.10
N ILE A 68 -18.72 10.63 12.63
CA ILE A 68 -18.10 9.66 13.55
C ILE A 68 -17.59 10.45 14.75
N ASP A 69 -18.05 10.09 15.95
CA ASP A 69 -17.69 10.75 17.21
C ASP A 69 -17.80 12.29 17.17
N GLY A 70 -18.84 12.79 16.50
CA GLY A 70 -19.14 14.22 16.38
C GLY A 70 -18.34 14.97 15.31
N VAL A 71 -17.40 14.30 14.63
CA VAL A 71 -16.63 14.88 13.52
C VAL A 71 -17.26 14.44 12.19
N ASP A 72 -17.47 15.40 11.30
CA ASP A 72 -17.93 15.15 9.94
C ASP A 72 -16.74 14.77 9.04
N TYR A 73 -16.89 13.66 8.31
CA TYR A 73 -15.88 13.11 7.40
C TYR A 73 -16.45 12.92 6.01
N ARG A 74 -15.61 13.15 5.01
CA ARG A 74 -15.76 12.58 3.68
C ARG A 74 -15.19 11.16 3.69
N ALA A 75 -16.07 10.17 3.67
CA ALA A 75 -15.72 8.76 3.69
C ALA A 75 -15.62 8.21 2.25
N ILE A 76 -14.51 7.56 1.92
CA ILE A 76 -14.24 7.03 0.58
C ILE A 76 -13.89 5.55 0.72
N ARG A 77 -14.60 4.68 0.01
CA ARG A 77 -14.23 3.26 -0.04
C ARG A 77 -13.14 3.09 -1.11
N ALA A 78 -12.10 2.37 -0.74
CA ALA A 78 -11.02 2.02 -1.64
C ALA A 78 -10.74 0.52 -1.52
N ASP A 79 -10.54 -0.14 -2.64
CA ASP A 79 -10.14 -1.54 -2.72
C ASP A 79 -8.83 -1.65 -3.50
N ILE A 80 -7.82 -2.23 -2.86
CA ILE A 80 -6.47 -2.46 -3.39
C ILE A 80 -6.08 -3.95 -3.26
N GLY A 81 -7.07 -4.85 -3.37
CA GLY A 81 -6.93 -6.29 -3.03
C GLY A 81 -7.39 -6.62 -1.61
N ASN A 82 -7.89 -5.61 -0.89
CA ASN A 82 -8.60 -5.71 0.37
C ASN A 82 -9.37 -4.40 0.65
N PRO A 83 -10.55 -4.49 1.29
CA PRO A 83 -11.44 -3.34 1.48
C PRO A 83 -10.91 -2.36 2.53
N HIS A 84 -10.89 -1.07 2.19
CA HIS A 84 -10.52 0.03 3.07
C HIS A 84 -11.60 1.13 3.06
N LEU A 85 -11.71 1.85 4.18
CA LEU A 85 -12.49 3.08 4.28
C LEU A 85 -11.55 4.21 4.69
N VAL A 86 -11.34 5.17 3.79
CA VAL A 86 -10.54 6.37 4.03
C VAL A 86 -11.45 7.48 4.53
N LEU A 87 -11.13 8.03 5.70
CA LEU A 87 -11.88 9.11 6.34
C LEU A 87 -11.09 10.41 6.24
N ILE A 88 -11.62 11.41 5.54
CA ILE A 88 -11.02 12.74 5.41
C ILE A 88 -11.87 13.73 6.22
N PRO A 89 -11.35 14.36 7.29
CA PRO A 89 -12.12 15.32 8.08
C PRO A 89 -12.60 16.49 7.22
N VAL A 90 -13.87 16.88 7.38
CA VAL A 90 -14.39 18.11 6.79
C VAL A 90 -13.99 19.25 7.73
N GLN A 91 -13.10 20.13 7.28
CA GLN A 91 -12.81 21.36 8.03
C GLN A 91 -13.97 22.33 7.84
N THR A 92 -14.75 22.56 8.88
CA THR A 92 -15.68 23.68 8.92
C THR A 92 -14.88 24.93 9.27
N MET A 93 -14.72 25.87 8.33
CA MET A 93 -14.19 27.19 8.67
C MET A 93 -15.17 27.87 9.62
N SER A 94 -14.78 28.01 10.89
CA SER A 94 -15.48 28.90 11.82
C SER A 94 -15.27 30.34 11.32
N GLN A 95 -16.33 31.00 10.87
CA GLN A 95 -16.32 32.45 10.73
C GLN A 95 -16.54 33.05 12.11
N GLU A 96 -15.51 33.69 12.66
CA GLU A 96 -15.67 34.68 13.75
C GLU A 96 -16.19 36.01 13.19
#